data_AF-A0AAD5DFG3-F1
#
_entry.id   AF-A0AAD5DFG3-F1
#
_cell.length_a   1.000
_cell.length_b   1.000
_cell.length_c   1.000
_cell.angle_alpha   90.00
_cell.angle_beta   90.00
_cell.angle_gamma   90.00
#
_symmetry.space_group_name_H-M   'P 1'
#
loop_
_entity.id
_entity.type
_entity.pdbx_description
1 polymer ?
#
loop_
_entity_poly.entity_id
_entity_poly.type
_entity_poly.pdbx_seq_one_letter_code
_entity_poly.pdbx_strand_id
1 'polypeptide(L)'
;VSKSFANMMTPSPRRYLSTKMPSICELLSEERDFSGTPCVAVYVMLSLGIINMECELLINPDDLMNQLRTLESVKVDGVAVNICWGIIEANKPRHYNWEGYKQLFRMVRQSGFKIQVLLAFHECEGDDAHIPLPKWIKEIGQENPDIYFTDGEGRRNPETLSWGIDEKPVLEGRTAVEVLDFANHKRYTLSL
;
A
#
# COMPACT_ATOMS: atom_id res chain seq x y z
N VAL A 1 8.52 -11.28 51.96
CA VAL A 1 7.46 -10.26 51.74
C VAL A 1 7.22 -10.19 50.25
N SER A 2 6.56 -11.21 49.68
CA SER A 2 5.11 -11.29 49.44
C SER A 2 4.61 -10.32 48.37
N LYS A 3 4.28 -10.90 47.21
CA LYS A 3 3.00 -10.74 46.50
C LYS A 3 2.34 -9.36 46.62
N SER A 4 2.50 -8.51 45.60
CA SER A 4 1.44 -7.58 45.18
C SER A 4 1.75 -6.94 43.84
N PHE A 5 1.69 -7.69 42.74
CA PHE A 5 1.51 -7.12 41.38
C PHE A 5 0.84 -8.11 40.41
N ALA A 6 0.05 -9.06 40.94
CA ALA A 6 -0.58 -10.13 40.17
C ALA A 6 -2.12 -10.05 40.09
N ASN A 7 -2.75 -8.97 40.56
CA ASN A 7 -4.22 -8.83 40.55
C ASN A 7 -4.66 -7.49 39.95
N MET A 8 -4.60 -7.37 38.63
CA MET A 8 -5.49 -6.47 37.88
C MET A 8 -5.61 -6.90 36.41
N MET A 9 -5.80 -8.19 36.17
CA MET A 9 -6.27 -8.71 34.88
C MET A 9 -7.45 -9.64 35.12
N THR A 10 -8.63 -9.05 35.25
CA THR A 10 -9.89 -9.77 35.00
C THR A 10 -10.68 -8.91 34.02
N PRO A 11 -10.70 -9.22 32.71
CA PRO A 11 -11.62 -8.59 31.79
C PRO A 11 -13.04 -9.12 32.08
N SER A 12 -13.99 -8.21 32.25
CA SER A 12 -15.42 -8.59 32.26
C SER A 12 -15.81 -9.19 30.92
N PRO A 13 -16.68 -10.22 30.86
CA PRO A 13 -17.09 -10.81 29.60
C PRO A 13 -18.10 -9.90 28.89
N ARG A 14 -17.64 -9.05 27.98
CA ARG A 14 -18.54 -8.49 26.95
C ARG A 14 -18.70 -9.53 25.85
N ARG A 15 -19.93 -10.02 25.72
CA ARG A 15 -20.39 -10.88 24.64
C ARG A 15 -20.22 -10.17 23.30
N TYR A 16 -19.16 -10.48 22.58
CA TYR A 16 -19.11 -10.28 21.14
C TYR A 16 -19.71 -11.53 20.48
N LEU A 17 -20.70 -11.32 19.62
CA LEU A 17 -21.29 -12.36 18.79
C LEU A 17 -20.18 -13.08 18.03
N SER A 18 -20.14 -14.40 18.19
CA SER A 18 -19.16 -15.31 17.60
C SER A 18 -19.36 -15.41 16.08
N THR A 19 -18.83 -14.46 15.33
CA THR A 19 -18.32 -14.73 13.99
C THR A 19 -16.82 -14.97 14.13
N LYS A 20 -16.40 -16.23 14.01
CA LYS A 20 -14.99 -16.63 13.91
C LYS A 20 -14.32 -15.75 12.86
N MET A 21 -13.44 -14.84 13.28
CA MET A 21 -12.43 -14.32 12.38
C MET A 21 -11.50 -15.49 12.05
N PRO A 22 -11.28 -15.83 10.77
CA PRO A 22 -10.28 -16.83 10.42
C PRO A 22 -8.92 -16.37 10.97
N SER A 23 -8.12 -17.34 11.43
CA SER A 23 -6.80 -17.02 11.97
C SER A 23 -5.94 -16.37 10.88
N ILE A 24 -5.00 -15.50 11.26
CA ILE A 24 -4.02 -14.91 10.32
C ILE A 24 -3.30 -16.01 9.52
N CYS A 25 -3.14 -17.21 10.09
CA CYS A 25 -2.59 -18.38 9.41
C CYS A 25 -3.47 -18.94 8.27
N GLU A 26 -4.80 -18.81 8.34
CA GLU A 26 -5.72 -19.26 7.27
C GLU A 26 -5.77 -18.27 6.09
N LEU A 27 -5.38 -17.00 6.30
CA LEU A 27 -5.28 -16.00 5.22
C LEU A 27 -3.92 -16.03 4.49
N LEU A 28 -2.93 -16.72 5.05
CA LEU A 28 -1.58 -16.81 4.50
C LEU A 28 -1.30 -18.12 3.74
N SER A 29 -2.29 -19.03 3.64
CA SER A 29 -2.09 -20.38 3.07
C SER A 29 -2.46 -20.51 1.59
N GLU A 30 -2.26 -19.47 0.79
CA GLU A 30 -2.01 -19.66 -0.64
C GLU A 30 -0.54 -19.38 -0.90
N GLU A 31 0.33 -20.23 -0.35
CA GLU A 31 1.69 -20.34 -0.89
C GLU A 31 1.54 -20.60 -2.39
N ARG A 32 2.10 -19.70 -3.21
CA ARG A 32 2.10 -19.84 -4.66
C ARG A 32 2.98 -21.04 -5.01
N ASP A 33 2.38 -22.22 -5.06
CA ASP A 33 3.03 -23.46 -5.46
C ASP A 33 3.27 -23.44 -6.97
N PHE A 34 4.53 -23.18 -7.37
CA PHE A 34 4.98 -23.19 -8.76
C PHE A 34 5.51 -24.56 -9.21
N SER A 35 5.47 -25.58 -8.34
CA SER A 35 6.08 -26.89 -8.61
C SER A 35 5.42 -27.67 -9.76
N GLY A 36 4.23 -27.23 -10.22
CA GLY A 36 3.48 -27.82 -11.32
C GLY A 36 3.34 -26.96 -12.59
N THR A 37 3.89 -25.75 -12.64
CA THR A 37 3.74 -24.86 -13.82
C THR A 37 4.98 -24.89 -14.72
N PRO A 38 4.86 -25.28 -16.01
CA PRO A 38 6.01 -25.34 -16.93
C PRO A 38 6.55 -23.96 -17.35
N CYS A 39 5.93 -22.86 -16.92
CA CYS A 39 6.32 -21.50 -17.26
C CYS A 39 6.25 -20.58 -16.03
N VAL A 40 7.24 -19.71 -15.88
CA VAL A 40 7.28 -18.63 -14.88
C VAL A 40 6.65 -17.39 -15.50
N ALA A 41 5.63 -16.82 -14.84
CA ALA A 41 4.96 -15.63 -15.34
C ALA A 41 5.84 -14.39 -15.22
N VAL A 42 5.95 -13.62 -16.30
CA VAL A 42 6.78 -12.42 -16.40
C VAL A 42 5.88 -11.18 -16.38
N TYR A 43 6.19 -10.23 -15.50
CA TYR A 43 5.51 -8.95 -15.38
C TYR A 43 6.49 -7.82 -15.60
N VAL A 44 6.05 -6.76 -16.27
CA VAL A 44 6.85 -5.54 -16.47
C VAL A 44 6.33 -4.44 -15.56
N MET A 45 7.23 -3.84 -14.77
CA MET A 45 6.89 -2.70 -13.92
C MET A 45 6.70 -1.44 -14.76
N LEU A 46 5.56 -0.77 -14.61
CA LEU A 46 5.31 0.52 -15.24
C LEU A 46 6.09 1.63 -14.51
N SER A 47 6.41 2.68 -15.26
CA SER A 47 7.12 3.87 -14.76
C SER A 47 6.39 4.52 -13.58
N LEU A 48 7.14 5.00 -12.58
CA LEU A 48 6.56 5.68 -11.42
C LEU A 48 5.93 7.01 -11.82
N GLY A 49 6.51 7.73 -12.78
CA GLY A 49 6.05 9.02 -13.28
C GLY A 49 4.84 8.94 -14.22
N ILE A 50 4.20 7.78 -14.36
CA ILE A 50 2.97 7.66 -15.19
C ILE A 50 1.79 8.42 -14.58
N ILE A 51 1.78 8.61 -13.25
CA ILE A 51 0.77 9.36 -12.51
C ILE A 51 1.46 10.45 -11.69
N ASN A 52 0.95 11.68 -11.75
CA ASN A 52 1.49 12.81 -10.99
C ASN A 52 0.98 12.85 -9.52
N MET A 53 1.47 13.84 -8.76
CA MET A 53 1.08 14.05 -7.36
C MET A 53 -0.40 14.42 -7.18
N GLU A 54 -1.03 14.94 -8.22
CA GLU A 54 -2.47 15.24 -8.27
C GLU A 54 -3.34 14.01 -8.59
N CYS A 55 -2.72 12.84 -8.79
CA CYS A 55 -3.35 11.58 -9.22
C CYS A 55 -3.98 11.69 -10.62
N GLU A 56 -3.30 12.34 -11.53
CA GLU A 56 -3.64 12.46 -12.95
C GLU A 56 -2.67 11.63 -13.80
N LEU A 57 -3.18 11.00 -14.85
CA LEU A 57 -2.38 10.22 -15.78
C LEU A 57 -1.60 11.18 -16.69
N LEU A 58 -0.26 11.16 -16.62
CA LEU A 58 0.59 12.06 -17.41
C LEU A 58 0.84 11.55 -18.83
N ILE A 59 0.72 10.24 -19.04
CA ILE A 59 0.94 9.64 -20.36
C ILE A 59 -0.28 9.81 -21.27
N ASN A 60 -0.03 10.12 -22.54
CA ASN A 60 -1.10 10.11 -23.54
C ASN A 60 -1.67 8.69 -23.67
N PRO A 61 -3.01 8.55 -23.71
CA PRO A 61 -3.63 7.25 -23.89
C PRO A 61 -3.08 6.42 -25.06
N ASP A 62 -2.83 7.04 -26.21
CA ASP A 62 -2.35 6.35 -27.41
C ASP A 62 -0.92 5.82 -27.22
N ASP A 63 -0.06 6.58 -26.54
CA ASP A 63 1.32 6.19 -26.26
C ASP A 63 1.37 4.99 -25.30
N LEU A 64 0.57 5.02 -24.23
CA LEU A 64 0.47 3.89 -23.32
C LEU A 64 -0.05 2.64 -24.04
N MET A 65 -1.06 2.78 -24.90
CA MET A 65 -1.59 1.66 -25.68
C MET A 65 -0.55 1.10 -26.67
N ASN A 66 0.31 1.95 -27.25
CA ASN A 66 1.41 1.51 -28.10
C ASN A 66 2.50 0.76 -27.30
N GLN A 67 2.81 1.22 -26.10
CA GLN A 67 3.72 0.52 -25.18
C GLN A 67 3.16 -0.85 -24.78
N LEU A 68 1.89 -0.93 -24.39
CA LEU A 68 1.22 -2.19 -24.05
C LEU A 68 1.21 -3.17 -25.22
N ARG A 69 0.92 -2.71 -26.45
CA ARG A 69 1.01 -3.55 -27.66
C ARG A 69 2.44 -4.06 -27.92
N THR A 70 3.45 -3.26 -27.59
CA THR A 70 4.84 -3.69 -27.68
C THR A 70 5.13 -4.81 -26.68
N LEU A 71 4.67 -4.67 -25.42
CA LEU A 71 4.80 -5.72 -24.40
C LEU A 71 4.07 -7.01 -24.80
N GLU A 72 2.94 -6.88 -25.50
CA GLU A 72 2.15 -8.02 -25.96
C GLU A 72 2.94 -8.83 -27.01
N SER A 73 3.65 -8.14 -27.91
CA SER A 73 4.51 -8.78 -28.92
C SER A 73 5.66 -9.60 -28.32
N VAL A 74 6.12 -9.22 -27.12
CA VAL A 74 7.17 -9.91 -26.36
C VAL A 74 6.58 -11.02 -25.46
N LYS A 75 5.25 -11.22 -25.47
CA LYS A 75 4.52 -12.26 -24.72
C LYS A 75 4.71 -12.15 -23.20
N VAL A 76 4.68 -10.93 -22.67
CA VAL A 76 4.64 -10.67 -21.22
C VAL A 76 3.25 -11.02 -20.67
N ASP A 77 3.18 -11.58 -19.45
CA ASP A 77 1.91 -12.02 -18.83
C ASP A 77 1.08 -10.88 -18.23
N GLY A 78 1.72 -9.78 -17.87
CA GLY A 78 1.09 -8.67 -17.16
C GLY A 78 2.01 -7.49 -16.90
N VAL A 79 1.44 -6.48 -16.25
CA VAL A 79 2.18 -5.31 -15.78
C VAL A 79 2.07 -5.19 -14.26
N ALA A 80 3.10 -4.63 -13.65
CA ALA A 80 3.12 -4.31 -12.22
C ALA A 80 3.05 -2.78 -12.05
N VAL A 81 2.24 -2.31 -11.09
CA VAL A 81 2.01 -0.88 -10.84
C VAL A 81 2.14 -0.59 -9.36
N ASN A 82 2.92 0.43 -9.02
CA ASN A 82 2.98 0.98 -7.67
C ASN A 82 1.80 1.92 -7.40
N ILE A 83 1.01 1.60 -6.38
CA ILE A 83 0.02 2.50 -5.79
C ILE A 83 0.72 3.23 -4.64
N CYS A 84 1.12 4.46 -4.90
CA CYS A 84 1.92 5.25 -3.96
C CYS A 84 1.01 5.97 -2.98
N TRP A 85 1.19 5.71 -1.68
CA TRP A 85 0.39 6.31 -0.62
C TRP A 85 0.41 7.85 -0.68
N GLY A 86 1.58 8.42 -0.98
CA GLY A 86 1.82 9.84 -1.18
C GLY A 86 0.96 10.51 -2.27
N ILE A 87 0.44 9.73 -3.23
CA ILE A 87 -0.47 10.22 -4.28
C ILE A 87 -1.92 10.03 -3.84
N ILE A 88 -2.27 8.81 -3.41
CA ILE A 88 -3.67 8.46 -3.17
C ILE A 88 -4.28 9.19 -1.97
N GLU A 89 -3.52 9.43 -0.89
CA GLU A 89 -3.98 10.09 0.34
C GLU A 89 -3.14 11.34 0.64
N ALA A 90 -2.67 12.02 -0.43
CA ALA A 90 -1.63 13.05 -0.40
C ALA A 90 -1.90 14.18 0.62
N ASN A 91 -3.12 14.73 0.58
CA ASN A 91 -3.42 16.02 1.19
C ASN A 91 -3.97 15.91 2.61
N LYS A 92 -4.84 14.93 2.89
CA LYS A 92 -5.56 14.83 4.16
C LYS A 92 -5.86 13.37 4.52
N PRO A 93 -5.88 13.04 5.83
CA PRO A 93 -6.35 11.76 6.32
C PRO A 93 -7.71 11.38 5.72
N ARG A 94 -7.84 10.13 5.25
CA ARG A 94 -9.06 9.51 4.70
C ARG A 94 -9.62 10.17 3.44
N HIS A 95 -8.90 11.08 2.81
CA HIS A 95 -9.31 11.72 1.56
C HIS A 95 -8.55 11.11 0.38
N TYR A 96 -9.16 10.08 -0.22
CA TYR A 96 -8.49 9.29 -1.25
C TYR A 96 -8.83 9.73 -2.69
N ASN A 97 -7.81 10.04 -3.50
CA ASN A 97 -7.94 10.19 -4.95
C ASN A 97 -7.45 8.92 -5.67
N TRP A 98 -8.27 8.38 -6.55
CA TRP A 98 -7.98 7.15 -7.31
C TRP A 98 -8.13 7.36 -8.82
N GLU A 99 -8.39 8.58 -9.27
CA GLU A 99 -8.85 8.83 -10.64
C GLU A 99 -7.81 8.41 -11.69
N GLY A 100 -6.57 8.84 -11.55
CA GLY A 100 -5.48 8.43 -12.44
C GLY A 100 -5.25 6.92 -12.47
N TYR A 101 -5.25 6.27 -11.30
CA TYR A 101 -5.09 4.81 -11.21
C TYR A 101 -6.27 4.05 -11.83
N LYS A 102 -7.51 4.53 -11.68
CA LYS A 102 -8.68 3.93 -12.34
C LYS A 102 -8.57 4.02 -13.85
N GLN A 103 -8.15 5.17 -14.37
CA GLN A 103 -7.97 5.35 -15.82
C GLN A 103 -6.87 4.43 -16.35
N LEU A 104 -5.72 4.37 -15.66
CA LEU A 104 -4.63 3.46 -15.98
C LEU A 104 -5.09 1.99 -16.01
N PHE A 105 -5.74 1.53 -14.93
CA PHE A 105 -6.21 0.15 -14.84
C PHE A 105 -7.23 -0.20 -15.91
N ARG A 106 -8.13 0.74 -16.26
CA ARG A 106 -9.08 0.55 -17.36
C ARG A 106 -8.36 0.30 -18.68
N MET A 107 -7.34 1.08 -19.00
CA MET A 107 -6.59 0.95 -20.26
C MET A 107 -5.77 -0.34 -20.33
N VAL A 108 -5.10 -0.69 -19.23
CA VAL A 108 -4.32 -1.93 -19.14
C VAL A 108 -5.23 -3.16 -19.29
N ARG A 109 -6.42 -3.15 -18.66
CA ARG A 109 -7.41 -4.22 -18.82
C ARG A 109 -7.98 -4.30 -20.23
N GLN A 110 -8.22 -3.17 -20.89
CA GLN A 110 -8.66 -3.15 -22.30
C GLN A 110 -7.63 -3.79 -23.23
N SER A 111 -6.35 -3.75 -22.87
CA SER A 111 -5.26 -4.44 -23.59
C SER A 111 -5.11 -5.92 -23.22
N GLY A 112 -5.95 -6.46 -22.32
CA GLY A 112 -5.92 -7.88 -21.93
C GLY A 112 -4.82 -8.29 -20.95
N PHE A 113 -4.03 -7.34 -20.43
CA PHE A 113 -2.97 -7.64 -19.46
C PHE A 113 -3.51 -7.89 -18.05
N LYS A 114 -2.83 -8.80 -17.33
CA LYS A 114 -2.99 -8.92 -15.87
C LYS A 114 -2.30 -7.75 -15.17
N ILE A 115 -2.83 -7.33 -14.03
CA ILE A 115 -2.29 -6.24 -13.23
C ILE A 115 -1.85 -6.79 -11.88
N GLN A 116 -0.58 -6.58 -11.53
CA GLN A 116 -0.09 -6.71 -10.17
C GLN A 116 0.00 -5.34 -9.53
N VAL A 117 -0.56 -5.20 -8.33
CA VAL A 117 -0.55 -3.96 -7.57
C VAL A 117 0.43 -4.10 -6.42
N LEU A 118 1.36 -3.16 -6.34
CA LEU A 118 2.27 -3.01 -5.22
C LEU A 118 1.82 -1.78 -4.43
N LEU A 119 1.41 -1.98 -3.18
CA LEU A 119 1.04 -0.87 -2.29
C LEU A 119 2.31 -0.29 -1.69
N ALA A 120 2.66 0.92 -2.09
CA ALA A 120 3.87 1.59 -1.61
C ALA A 120 3.53 2.56 -0.48
N PHE A 121 3.79 2.12 0.74
CA PHE A 121 3.64 2.89 1.99
C PHE A 121 4.95 3.57 2.43
N HIS A 122 5.84 3.79 1.46
CA HIS A 122 7.11 4.45 1.62
C HIS A 122 7.21 5.55 0.56
N GLU A 123 8.18 6.44 0.73
CA GLU A 123 8.63 7.37 -0.29
C GLU A 123 9.15 6.58 -1.50
N CYS A 124 8.56 6.77 -2.66
CA CYS A 124 8.97 6.09 -3.89
C CYS A 124 9.94 7.00 -4.65
N GLU A 125 11.14 6.50 -4.92
CA GLU A 125 12.11 7.16 -5.78
C GLU A 125 12.36 6.33 -7.03
N GLY A 126 12.31 6.97 -8.19
CA GLY A 126 12.71 6.40 -9.47
C GLY A 126 13.35 7.45 -10.35
N ASP A 127 13.89 7.01 -11.49
CA ASP A 127 14.60 7.88 -12.43
C ASP A 127 13.73 9.04 -12.94
N ASP A 128 12.42 8.84 -12.99
CA ASP A 128 11.44 9.75 -13.58
C ASP A 128 10.52 10.46 -12.56
N ALA A 129 10.54 10.05 -11.29
CA ALA A 129 9.65 10.61 -10.26
C ALA A 129 10.19 10.40 -8.84
N HIS A 130 9.88 11.38 -7.97
CA HIS A 130 10.08 11.29 -6.53
C HIS A 130 8.73 11.55 -5.85
N ILE A 131 8.20 10.54 -5.17
CA ILE A 131 6.87 10.54 -4.56
C ILE A 131 7.03 10.41 -3.05
N PRO A 132 6.95 11.52 -2.30
CA PRO A 132 7.09 11.52 -0.85
C PRO A 132 5.94 10.82 -0.13
N LEU A 133 6.12 10.50 1.17
CA LEU A 133 4.99 10.22 2.06
C LEU A 133 3.96 11.37 2.05
N PRO A 134 2.67 11.09 2.37
CA PRO A 134 1.63 12.12 2.40
C PRO A 134 2.01 13.34 3.23
N LYS A 135 1.58 14.52 2.79
CA LYS A 135 1.94 15.79 3.43
C LYS A 135 1.56 15.81 4.92
N TRP A 136 0.36 15.33 5.24
CA TRP A 136 -0.14 15.29 6.62
C TRP A 136 0.69 14.35 7.52
N ILE A 137 1.32 13.29 6.97
CA ILE A 137 2.26 12.45 7.71
C ILE A 137 3.56 13.19 7.98
N LYS A 138 4.08 13.90 6.97
CA LYS A 138 5.28 14.72 7.12
C LYS A 138 5.09 15.80 8.19
N GLU A 139 3.91 16.41 8.26
CA GLU A 139 3.54 17.36 9.31
C GLU A 139 3.54 16.71 10.71
N ILE A 140 2.90 15.55 10.88
CA ILE A 140 2.94 14.80 12.16
C ILE A 140 4.38 14.43 12.55
N GLY A 141 5.21 14.05 11.58
CA GLY A 141 6.60 13.69 11.82
C GLY A 141 7.50 14.86 12.22
N GLN A 142 7.10 16.10 11.92
CA GLN A 142 7.80 17.30 12.42
C GLN A 142 7.52 17.52 13.91
N GLU A 143 6.29 17.25 14.36
CA GLU A 143 5.89 17.37 15.77
C GLU A 143 6.35 16.15 16.60
N ASN A 144 6.30 14.97 16.00
CA ASN A 144 6.65 13.70 16.62
C ASN A 144 7.57 12.87 15.71
N PRO A 145 8.90 13.09 15.77
CA PRO A 145 9.87 12.36 14.95
C PRO A 145 9.95 10.86 15.23
N ASP A 146 9.38 10.37 16.34
CA ASP A 146 9.39 8.95 16.71
C ASP A 146 8.45 8.09 15.86
N ILE A 147 7.67 8.69 14.97
CA ILE A 147 6.91 7.94 13.96
C ILE A 147 7.81 7.29 12.89
N TYR A 148 9.07 7.75 12.76
CA TYR A 148 10.03 7.30 11.75
C TYR A 148 11.05 6.32 12.33
N PHE A 149 11.65 5.52 11.46
CA PHE A 149 12.82 4.73 11.86
C PHE A 149 13.97 5.64 12.26
N THR A 150 14.74 5.18 13.24
CA THR A 150 15.83 5.95 13.85
C THR A 150 17.05 5.08 13.99
N ASP A 151 18.20 5.56 13.52
CA ASP A 151 19.45 4.83 13.64
C ASP A 151 20.12 5.05 15.01
N GLY A 152 21.28 4.40 15.20
CA GLY A 152 22.03 4.50 16.46
C GLY A 152 22.62 5.90 16.75
N GLU A 153 22.68 6.78 15.75
CA GLU A 153 23.13 8.17 15.88
C GLU A 153 21.96 9.13 16.13
N GLY A 154 20.72 8.62 16.15
CA GLY A 154 19.50 9.41 16.35
C GLY A 154 18.96 10.07 15.08
N ARG A 155 19.47 9.73 13.90
CA ARG A 155 18.97 10.25 12.61
C ARG A 155 17.65 9.57 12.25
N ARG A 156 16.68 10.35 11.78
CA ARG A 156 15.34 9.88 11.40
C ARG A 156 15.27 9.63 9.90
N ASN A 157 14.68 8.51 9.48
CA ASN A 157 14.37 8.23 8.08
C ASN A 157 12.91 8.62 7.76
N PRO A 158 12.66 9.76 7.08
CA PRO A 158 11.32 10.21 6.74
C PRO A 158 10.68 9.45 5.56
N GLU A 159 11.37 8.49 4.96
CA GLU A 159 10.88 7.71 3.82
C GLU A 159 9.77 6.72 4.22
N THR A 160 9.70 6.29 5.48
CA THR A 160 8.72 5.28 5.89
C THR A 160 8.40 5.31 7.38
N LEU A 161 7.23 4.81 7.75
CA LEU A 161 6.79 4.71 9.14
C LEU A 161 7.50 3.57 9.88
N SER A 162 7.82 3.81 11.16
CA SER A 162 8.36 2.81 12.08
C SER A 162 7.28 1.82 12.52
N TRP A 163 7.64 0.54 12.66
CA TRP A 163 6.75 -0.46 13.26
C TRP A 163 6.36 -0.16 14.71
N GLY A 164 7.11 0.71 15.40
CA GLY A 164 6.84 1.10 16.78
C GLY A 164 5.51 1.85 17.00
N ILE A 165 4.82 2.23 15.91
CA ILE A 165 3.53 2.90 15.92
C ILE A 165 2.37 2.05 15.36
N ASP A 166 2.60 0.77 15.06
CA ASP A 166 1.58 -0.14 14.49
C ASP A 166 0.34 -0.29 15.38
N GLU A 167 0.50 -0.23 16.70
CA GLU A 167 -0.57 -0.33 17.69
C GLU A 167 -0.86 1.00 18.40
N LYS A 168 -0.20 2.10 18.00
CA LYS A 168 -0.32 3.40 18.68
C LYS A 168 -1.12 4.37 17.81
N PRO A 169 -2.19 5.01 18.33
CA PRO A 169 -3.06 5.89 17.55
C PRO A 169 -2.47 7.30 17.38
N VAL A 170 -1.25 7.39 16.85
CA VAL A 170 -0.48 8.65 16.73
C VAL A 170 -0.67 9.35 15.37
N LEU A 171 -1.43 8.77 14.45
CA LEU A 171 -1.67 9.30 13.11
C LEU A 171 -3.10 9.87 12.99
N GLU A 172 -3.36 11.03 13.63
CA GLU A 172 -4.70 11.65 13.69
C GLU A 172 -5.74 10.71 14.33
N GLY A 173 -5.34 10.07 15.44
CA GLY A 173 -6.15 9.11 16.18
C GLY A 173 -6.24 7.72 15.54
N ARG A 174 -5.48 7.46 14.47
CA ARG A 174 -5.34 6.13 13.84
C ARG A 174 -4.00 5.48 14.16
N THR A 175 -3.97 4.15 14.18
CA THR A 175 -2.73 3.38 14.16
C THR A 175 -2.14 3.28 12.75
N ALA A 176 -0.86 2.94 12.62
CA ALA A 176 -0.28 2.72 11.29
C ALA A 176 -1.02 1.61 10.54
N VAL A 177 -1.37 0.50 11.21
CA VAL A 177 -2.15 -0.59 10.60
C VAL A 177 -3.49 -0.11 10.05
N GLU A 178 -4.23 0.72 10.80
CA GLU A 178 -5.51 1.28 10.33
C GLU A 178 -5.36 2.22 9.12
N VAL A 179 -4.22 2.90 9.02
CA VAL A 179 -3.87 3.71 7.84
C VAL A 179 -3.57 2.82 6.65
N LEU A 180 -2.79 1.74 6.85
CA LEU A 180 -2.47 0.75 5.82
C LEU A 180 -3.74 0.02 5.30
N ASP A 181 -4.77 -0.07 6.15
CA ASP A 181 -6.03 -0.75 5.86
C ASP A 181 -6.93 -0.06 4.82
N PHE A 182 -6.51 1.09 4.24
CA PHE A 182 -7.24 1.70 3.13
C PHE A 182 -7.45 0.73 1.96
N ALA A 183 -6.55 -0.26 1.82
CA ALA A 183 -6.63 -1.32 0.83
C ALA A 183 -7.85 -2.25 1.06
N ASN A 184 -8.21 -2.55 2.32
CA ASN A 184 -9.40 -3.35 2.63
C ASN A 184 -10.70 -2.58 2.44
N HIS A 185 -10.68 -1.25 2.55
CA HIS A 185 -11.81 -0.41 2.14
C HIS A 185 -12.11 -0.55 0.63
N LYS A 186 -11.20 -1.14 -0.15
CA LYS A 186 -11.25 -1.22 -1.63
C LYS A 186 -11.25 -2.64 -2.22
N ARG A 187 -11.29 -3.70 -1.40
CA ARG A 187 -11.71 -5.04 -1.89
C ARG A 187 -13.09 -5.00 -2.60
N TYR A 188 -13.86 -3.92 -2.38
CA TYR A 188 -15.14 -3.60 -3.01
C TYR A 188 -15.11 -2.58 -4.17
N THR A 189 -13.97 -1.96 -4.52
CA THR A 189 -13.92 -0.97 -5.62
C THR A 189 -12.99 -1.36 -6.77
N LEU A 190 -12.02 -2.26 -6.56
CA LEU A 190 -11.14 -2.75 -7.63
C LEU A 190 -11.65 -4.02 -8.33
N SER A 191 -12.84 -4.50 -7.93
CA SER A 191 -13.67 -5.45 -8.70
C SER A 191 -14.38 -4.81 -9.90
N LEU A 192 -13.92 -3.64 -10.37
CA LEU A 192 -14.32 -2.97 -11.61
C LEU A 192 -13.23 -3.13 -12.65
#